data_AF-A0A5J4PZX3-F1
#
_entry.id   AF-A0A5J4PZX3-F1
#
_cell.length_a   1.000
_cell.length_b   1.000
_cell.length_c   1.000
_cell.angle_alpha   90.00
_cell.angle_beta   90.00
_cell.angle_gamma   90.00
#
_symmetry.space_group_name_H-M   'P 1'
#
loop_
_entity.id
_entity.type
_entity.pdbx_description
1 polymer ?
#
loop_
_entity_poly.entity_id
_entity_poly.type
_entity_poly.pdbx_seq_one_letter_code
_entity_poly.pdbx_strand_id
1 'polypeptide(L)'
;MNKILIVLISMFMFHSSGMQAQKKEKTENQLQKILVVYYSWSGNTRTVAHQIQSLTDGDLFEIKPVKPYPEDYNECVSLVKKEIIGGYKPAIAEGVKNTSQYDVV
;
A
#
# COMPACT_ATOMS: atom_id res chain seq x y z
N MET A 1 -36.66 21.48 -21.10
CA MET A 1 -36.61 22.83 -21.70
C MET A 1 -35.87 23.75 -20.75
N ASN A 2 -34.62 24.07 -21.08
CA ASN A 2 -33.98 25.35 -20.79
C ASN A 2 -32.91 25.53 -21.88
N LYS A 3 -33.17 26.51 -22.74
CA LYS A 3 -32.43 26.83 -23.96
C LYS A 3 -31.42 27.92 -23.61
N ILE A 4 -30.14 27.65 -23.76
CA ILE A 4 -29.07 28.66 -23.88
C ILE A 4 -28.12 28.09 -24.95
N LEU A 5 -28.36 28.43 -26.21
CA LEU A 5 -27.80 29.56 -26.96
C LEU A 5 -26.55 29.11 -27.73
N ILE A 6 -26.78 29.03 -29.04
CA ILE A 6 -25.87 28.73 -30.13
C ILE A 6 -24.73 29.76 -30.20
N VAL A 7 -23.49 29.30 -30.34
CA VAL A 7 -22.50 29.95 -31.20
C VAL A 7 -21.96 28.90 -32.17
N LEU A 8 -22.31 29.12 -33.43
CA LEU A 8 -21.93 28.40 -34.64
C LEU A 8 -20.68 29.06 -35.26
N ILE A 9 -19.97 28.29 -36.11
CA ILE A 9 -19.01 28.74 -37.16
C ILE A 9 -17.60 29.04 -36.60
N SER A 10 -16.49 28.46 -37.05
CA SER A 10 -16.18 27.52 -38.15
C SER A 10 -14.67 27.21 -38.16
N MET A 11 -14.30 26.17 -38.91
CA MET A 11 -13.05 26.14 -39.71
C MET A 11 -11.76 25.70 -38.99
N PHE A 12 -11.57 24.39 -38.84
CA PHE A 12 -10.29 23.83 -39.29
C PHE A 12 -10.53 22.53 -40.06
N MET A 13 -10.26 22.62 -41.36
CA MET A 13 -10.38 21.54 -42.31
C MET A 13 -9.35 20.44 -42.04
N PHE A 14 -9.78 19.20 -42.29
CA PHE A 14 -9.00 18.06 -42.78
C PHE A 14 -7.47 18.22 -42.82
N HIS A 15 -6.78 17.50 -41.94
CA HIS A 15 -5.56 16.80 -42.33
C HIS A 15 -5.82 15.30 -42.20
N SER A 16 -5.97 14.66 -43.36
CA SER A 16 -5.97 13.22 -43.51
C SER A 16 -4.55 12.71 -43.34
N SER A 17 -4.27 11.97 -42.27
CA SER A 17 -3.37 10.81 -42.28
C SER A 17 -3.40 10.16 -40.90
N GLY A 18 -3.74 8.88 -40.87
CA GLY A 18 -3.62 8.04 -39.68
C GLY A 18 -4.86 7.98 -38.81
N MET A 19 -5.86 7.21 -39.28
CA MET A 19 -6.72 6.48 -38.37
C MET A 19 -5.86 5.41 -37.69
N GLN A 20 -5.04 5.79 -36.71
CA GLN A 20 -4.63 4.86 -35.68
C GLN A 20 -5.83 4.74 -34.75
N ALA A 21 -6.58 3.67 -34.96
CA ALA A 21 -7.41 3.11 -33.92
C ALA A 21 -6.52 2.98 -32.68
N GLN A 22 -6.64 3.90 -31.74
CA GLN A 22 -6.11 3.69 -30.39
C GLN A 22 -6.86 2.46 -29.88
N LYS A 23 -6.18 1.31 -29.98
CA LYS A 23 -6.52 0.10 -29.26
C LYS A 23 -6.59 0.53 -27.81
N LYS A 24 -7.81 0.77 -27.31
CA LYS A 24 -8.08 0.80 -25.87
C LYS A 24 -7.57 -0.55 -25.38
N GLU A 25 -6.38 -0.57 -24.81
CA GLU A 25 -6.01 -1.64 -23.91
C GLU A 25 -7.10 -1.66 -22.85
N LYS A 26 -7.96 -2.67 -22.94
CA LYS A 26 -8.66 -3.17 -21.79
C LYS A 26 -7.55 -3.61 -20.85
N THR A 27 -7.14 -2.75 -19.93
CA THR A 27 -6.57 -3.20 -18.67
C THR A 27 -7.67 -4.03 -18.04
N GLU A 28 -7.61 -5.35 -18.25
CA GLU A 28 -8.19 -6.26 -17.27
C GLU A 28 -7.54 -5.85 -15.96
N ASN A 29 -8.32 -5.22 -15.09
CA ASN A 29 -7.87 -4.78 -13.78
C ASN A 29 -7.67 -6.07 -12.96
N GLN A 30 -6.55 -6.75 -13.18
CA GLN A 30 -6.18 -7.91 -12.39
C GLN A 30 -6.03 -7.42 -10.97
N LEU A 31 -6.91 -7.91 -10.09
CA LEU A 31 -6.85 -7.66 -8.65
C LEU A 31 -5.43 -7.94 -8.18
N GLN A 32 -4.73 -6.90 -7.77
CA GLN A 32 -3.37 -6.98 -7.26
C GLN A 32 -3.39 -7.79 -5.97
N LYS A 33 -2.46 -8.74 -5.82
CA LYS A 33 -2.25 -9.44 -4.55
C LYS A 33 -1.47 -8.53 -3.62
N ILE A 34 -2.12 -8.11 -2.55
CA ILE A 34 -1.56 -7.17 -1.57
C ILE A 34 -1.21 -7.93 -0.30
N LEU A 35 -0.03 -7.67 0.26
CA LEU A 35 0.35 -8.09 1.61
C LEU A 35 0.56 -6.87 2.50
N VAL A 36 -0.11 -6.82 3.64
CA VAL A 36 0.11 -5.81 4.67
C VAL A 36 1.04 -6.40 5.74
N VAL A 37 2.31 -5.98 5.72
CA VAL A 37 3.30 -6.36 6.75
C VAL A 37 3.42 -5.26 7.79
N TYR A 38 3.24 -5.58 9.08
CA TYR A 38 3.34 -4.57 10.13
C TYR A 38 3.97 -5.10 11.42
N TYR A 39 4.50 -4.18 12.22
CA TYR A 39 4.84 -4.42 13.63
C TYR A 39 3.97 -3.52 14.51
N SER A 40 3.55 -4.01 15.69
CA SER A 40 2.85 -3.19 16.66
C SER A 40 3.21 -3.57 18.09
N TRP A 41 3.71 -2.59 18.85
CA TRP A 41 4.01 -2.78 20.26
C TRP A 41 2.74 -2.62 21.12
N SER A 42 2.10 -1.45 21.08
CA SER A 42 0.90 -1.13 21.88
C SER A 42 -0.44 -1.25 21.13
N GLY A 43 -0.42 -1.75 19.89
CA GLY A 43 -1.64 -2.06 19.13
C GLY A 43 -2.13 -0.99 18.14
N ASN A 44 -1.63 0.25 18.18
CA ASN A 44 -2.09 1.29 17.26
C ASN A 44 -1.88 0.92 15.78
N THR A 45 -0.67 0.50 15.42
CA THR A 45 -0.35 0.06 14.06
C THR A 45 -1.15 -1.18 13.65
N ARG A 46 -1.45 -2.08 14.60
CA ARG A 46 -2.30 -3.24 14.35
C ARG A 46 -3.68 -2.80 13.87
N THR A 47 -4.30 -1.83 14.55
CA THR A 47 -5.60 -1.29 14.18
C THR A 47 -5.57 -0.73 12.75
N VAL A 48 -4.56 0.06 12.41
CA VAL A 48 -4.40 0.62 11.05
C VAL A 48 -4.17 -0.49 10.03
N ALA A 49 -3.35 -1.50 10.33
CA ALA A 49 -3.09 -2.60 9.41
C ALA A 49 -4.35 -3.42 9.10
N HIS A 50 -5.22 -3.65 10.08
CA HIS A 50 -6.52 -4.30 9.86
C HIS A 50 -7.48 -3.43 9.04
N GLN A 51 -7.43 -2.10 9.21
CA GLN A 51 -8.20 -1.18 8.37
C GLN A 51 -7.72 -1.23 6.91
N ILE A 52 -6.40 -1.22 6.67
CA ILE A 52 -5.84 -1.37 5.34
C ILE A 52 -6.27 -2.71 4.73
N GLN A 53 -6.09 -3.80 5.47
CA GLN A 53 -6.54 -5.14 5.05
C GLN A 53 -8.02 -5.14 4.61
N SER A 54 -8.89 -4.52 5.40
CA SER A 54 -10.34 -4.45 5.14
C SER A 54 -10.68 -3.62 3.89
N LEU A 55 -9.84 -2.64 3.54
CA LEU A 55 -10.02 -1.78 2.37
C LEU A 55 -9.44 -2.39 1.09
N THR A 56 -8.46 -3.29 1.21
CA THR A 56 -7.72 -3.84 0.08
C THR A 56 -8.00 -5.31 -0.20
N ASP A 57 -8.70 -6.00 0.71
CA ASP A 57 -8.80 -7.47 0.76
C ASP A 57 -7.41 -8.15 0.72
N GLY A 58 -6.38 -7.46 1.25
CA GLY A 58 -5.01 -7.96 1.28
C GLY A 58 -4.78 -9.00 2.39
N ASP A 59 -3.72 -9.78 2.23
CA ASP A 59 -3.22 -10.65 3.30
C ASP A 59 -2.54 -9.82 4.39
N LEU A 60 -2.51 -10.34 5.61
CA LEU A 60 -1.97 -9.63 6.77
C LEU A 60 -0.87 -10.46 7.45
N PHE A 61 0.28 -9.84 7.71
CA PHE A 61 1.37 -10.48 8.46
C PHE A 61 1.91 -9.55 9.54
N GLU A 62 1.86 -10.00 10.80
CA GLU A 62 2.43 -9.28 11.93
C GLU A 62 3.85 -9.77 12.22
N ILE A 63 4.82 -8.85 12.14
CA ILE A 63 6.19 -9.09 12.59
C ILE A 63 6.18 -9.21 14.12
N LYS A 64 6.72 -10.32 14.63
CA LYS A 64 6.95 -10.53 16.06
C LYS A 64 8.45 -10.62 16.34
N PRO A 65 9.00 -9.88 17.31
CA PRO A 65 10.36 -10.13 17.76
C PRO A 65 10.45 -11.47 18.49
N VAL A 66 11.59 -12.16 18.41
CA VAL A 66 11.84 -13.39 19.19
C VAL A 66 11.72 -13.10 20.69
N LYS A 67 12.26 -11.96 21.12
CA LYS A 67 12.12 -11.46 22.49
C LYS A 67 11.14 -10.28 22.48
N PRO A 68 9.97 -10.40 23.11
CA PRO A 68 9.03 -9.30 23.24
C PRO A 68 9.67 -8.07 23.90
N TYR A 69 9.29 -6.89 23.43
CA TYR A 69 9.64 -5.64 24.10
C TYR A 69 8.90 -5.53 25.44
N PRO A 70 9.49 -4.86 26.45
CA PRO A 70 8.83 -4.59 27.73
C PRO A 70 7.46 -3.93 27.53
N GLU A 71 6.50 -4.25 28.38
CA GLU A 71 5.17 -3.60 28.37
C GLU A 71 5.22 -2.22 29.02
N ASP A 72 6.10 -2.01 30.00
CA ASP A 72 6.33 -0.69 30.58
C ASP A 72 6.97 0.24 29.55
N TYR A 73 6.39 1.44 29.43
CA TYR A 73 6.82 2.43 28.45
C TYR A 73 8.25 2.92 28.68
N ASN A 74 8.61 3.20 29.93
CA ASN A 74 9.92 3.76 30.24
C ASN A 74 11.02 2.71 30.08
N GLU A 75 10.74 1.46 30.45
CA GLU A 75 11.64 0.32 30.21
C GLU A 75 11.84 0.08 28.71
N CYS A 76 10.77 0.05 27.93
CA CYS A 76 10.82 -0.13 26.49
C CYS A 76 11.63 0.98 25.81
N VAL A 77 11.34 2.24 26.13
CA VAL A 77 12.08 3.40 25.60
C VAL A 77 13.56 3.34 25.97
N SER A 78 13.88 2.94 27.20
CA SER A 78 15.27 2.83 27.67
C SER A 78 16.02 1.71 26.95
N LEU A 79 15.38 0.58 26.70
CA LEU A 79 15.93 -0.53 25.93
C LEU A 79 16.15 -0.13 24.47
N VAL A 80 15.12 0.36 23.79
CA VAL A 80 15.17 0.73 22.36
C VAL A 80 16.24 1.80 22.10
N LYS A 81 16.41 2.77 22.99
CA LYS A 81 17.51 3.75 22.89
C LYS A 81 18.88 3.09 22.85
N LYS A 82 19.12 2.10 23.73
CA LYS A 82 20.39 1.34 23.75
C LYS A 82 20.55 0.51 22.48
N GLU A 83 19.49 -0.12 22.01
CA GLU A 83 19.50 -0.91 20.78
C GLU A 83 19.86 -0.05 19.55
N ILE A 84 19.22 1.13 19.42
CA ILE A 84 19.50 2.07 18.33
C ILE A 84 20.96 2.55 18.37
N ILE A 85 21.45 2.98 19.54
CA ILE A 85 22.83 3.44 19.71
C ILE A 85 23.82 2.31 19.39
N GLY A 86 23.51 1.08 19.80
CA GLY A 86 24.33 -0.09 19.53
C GLY A 86 24.19 -0.66 18.12
N GLY A 87 23.34 -0.10 17.26
CA GLY A 87 23.05 -0.64 15.94
C GLY A 87 22.41 -2.04 15.96
N TYR A 88 21.82 -2.42 17.10
CA TYR A 88 21.21 -3.72 17.29
C TYR A 88 19.91 -3.84 16.49
N LYS A 89 19.77 -4.96 15.78
CA LYS A 89 18.55 -5.32 15.06
C LYS A 89 17.92 -6.54 15.71
N PRO A 90 16.73 -6.41 16.33
CA PRO A 90 16.06 -7.55 16.95
C PRO A 90 15.81 -8.66 15.95
N ALA A 91 16.06 -9.90 16.36
CA ALA A 91 15.62 -11.07 15.59
C ALA A 91 14.09 -11.15 15.58
N ILE A 92 13.53 -11.50 14.42
CA ILE A 92 12.09 -11.75 14.26
C ILE A 92 11.81 -13.24 14.42
N ALA A 93 10.69 -13.58 15.05
CA ALA A 93 10.29 -14.96 15.33
C ALA A 93 10.03 -15.74 14.04
N GLU A 94 9.36 -15.10 13.09
CA GLU A 94 9.04 -15.66 11.78
C GLU A 94 9.16 -14.57 10.72
N GLY A 95 9.53 -14.97 9.50
CA GLY A 95 9.49 -14.11 8.32
C GLY A 95 8.35 -14.50 7.39
N VAL A 96 8.02 -13.62 6.44
CA VAL A 96 7.06 -13.92 5.38
C VAL A 96 7.66 -14.99 4.46
N LYS A 97 7.01 -16.15 4.34
CA LYS A 97 7.55 -17.33 3.64
C LYS A 97 7.76 -17.12 2.14
N ASN A 98 6.90 -16.36 1.47
CA ASN A 98 6.99 -16.08 0.04
C ASN A 98 6.42 -14.69 -0.26
N THR A 99 7.28 -13.67 -0.31
CA THR A 99 6.86 -12.30 -0.65
C THR A 99 6.68 -12.11 -2.16
N SER A 100 7.30 -12.95 -2.99
CA SER A 100 7.27 -12.83 -4.45
C SER A 100 5.91 -13.11 -5.09
N GLN A 101 4.94 -13.63 -4.32
CA GLN A 101 3.57 -13.86 -4.81
C GLN A 101 2.68 -12.62 -4.72
N TYR A 102 3.15 -11.55 -4.09
CA TYR A 102 2.42 -10.31 -3.91
C TYR A 102 2.95 -9.26 -4.88
N ASP A 103 2.02 -8.52 -5.48
CA ASP A 103 2.34 -7.42 -6.37
C ASP A 103 2.69 -6.14 -5.57
N VAL A 104 2.14 -6.03 -4.36
CA VAL A 104 2.33 -4.89 -3.45
C VAL A 104 2.54 -5.41 -2.02
N VAL A 105 3.53 -4.83 -1.32
CA VAL A 105 3.83 -5.05 0.10
C VAL A 105 3.97 -3.72 0.81
#